data_AF-A0A948BRJ1-F1
#
_entry.id   AF-A0A948BRJ1-F1
#
_cell.length_a   1.000
_cell.length_b   1.000
_cell.length_c   1.000
_cell.angle_alpha   90.00
_cell.angle_beta   90.00
_cell.angle_gamma   90.00
#
_symmetry.space_group_name_H-M   'P 1'
#
loop_
_entity.id
_entity.type
_entity.pdbx_description
1 polymer ?
#
loop_
_entity_poly.entity_id
_entity_poly.type
_entity_poly.pdbx_seq_one_letter_code
_entity_poly.pdbx_strand_id
1 'polypeptide(L)'
;MDTIKKCFVMILSGNKSDSRLAARKVRKLLHNSQNRQTKYKDIVNIINNAPSEYAKISEEWRQENFVVAISVIYFLHNKEDQPDFLFPWLFHLLQHPNGIIRHASVRMFSCELGPLTVYIRCPEHKKGDFGKRTTEQADTILHFLFINLTSLLEILWQPKYKSKKYKYIKFLPTSPYKSVQMVFAHFQESCGQKYIDDLEQKIAPY
;
A
#
# COMPACT_ATOMS: atom_id res chain seq x y z
N MET A 1 23.88 1.61 16.05
CA MET A 1 22.65 2.44 16.12
C MET A 1 22.21 2.74 14.69
N ASP A 2 21.07 2.18 14.26
CA ASP A 2 20.70 2.08 12.85
C ASP A 2 20.37 3.44 12.20
N THR A 3 20.93 3.71 11.03
CA THR A 3 20.82 5.01 10.34
C THR A 3 19.39 5.30 9.90
N ILE A 4 18.59 4.25 9.63
CA ILE A 4 17.16 4.38 9.29
C ILE A 4 16.36 4.81 10.52
N LYS A 5 16.59 4.19 11.68
CA LYS A 5 15.92 4.57 12.93
C LYS A 5 16.16 6.03 13.29
N LYS A 6 17.40 6.52 13.13
CA LYS A 6 17.71 7.96 13.30
C LYS A 6 16.95 8.86 12.33
N CYS A 7 16.78 8.42 11.08
CA CYS A 7 15.94 9.16 10.12
C CYS A 7 14.49 9.23 10.60
N PHE A 8 13.90 8.14 11.09
CA PHE A 8 12.52 8.16 11.60
C PHE A 8 12.34 9.04 12.83
N VAL A 9 13.30 9.02 13.77
CA VAL A 9 13.31 9.98 14.89
C VAL A 9 13.32 11.41 14.36
N MET A 10 14.20 11.73 13.42
CA MET A 10 14.29 13.07 12.83
C MET A 10 13.03 13.47 12.04
N ILE A 11 12.38 12.52 11.37
CA ILE A 11 11.10 12.77 10.68
C ILE A 11 10.02 13.17 11.69
N LEU A 12 9.97 12.49 12.83
CA LEU A 12 8.92 12.66 13.84
C LEU A 12 9.13 13.87 14.76
N SER A 13 10.38 14.25 15.06
CA SER A 13 10.69 15.31 16.03
C SER A 13 11.43 16.53 15.45
N GLY A 14 11.97 16.42 14.24
CA GLY A 14 12.73 17.48 13.61
C GLY A 14 11.86 18.61 13.05
N ASN A 15 12.48 19.74 12.73
CA ASN A 15 11.81 20.80 12.00
C ASN A 15 11.45 20.34 10.56
N LYS A 16 10.66 21.15 9.84
CA LYS A 16 10.18 20.84 8.48
C LYS A 16 11.31 20.49 7.51
N SER A 17 12.44 21.20 7.56
CA SER A 17 13.57 20.98 6.67
C SER A 17 14.25 19.64 6.97
N ASP A 18 14.56 19.40 8.24
CA ASP A 18 15.27 18.21 8.68
C ASP A 18 14.42 16.95 8.51
N SER A 19 13.13 17.03 8.80
CA SER A 19 12.16 15.96 8.55
C SER A 19 12.11 15.59 7.06
N ARG A 20 12.05 16.59 6.18
CA ARG A 20 12.06 16.37 4.72
C ARG A 20 13.36 15.74 4.24
N LEU A 21 14.50 16.22 4.74
CA LEU A 21 15.82 15.67 4.41
C LEU A 21 15.97 14.24 4.91
N ALA A 22 15.48 13.96 6.12
CA ALA A 22 15.49 12.62 6.70
C ALA A 22 14.61 11.65 5.89
N ALA A 23 13.41 12.04 5.49
CA ALA A 23 12.53 11.22 4.63
C ALA A 23 13.20 10.88 3.28
N ARG A 24 13.87 11.86 2.65
CA ARG A 24 14.66 11.62 1.42
C ARG A 24 15.86 10.70 1.67
N LYS A 25 16.49 10.79 2.84
CA LYS A 25 17.65 9.98 3.21
C LYS A 25 17.30 8.50 3.43
N VAL A 26 16.10 8.18 3.91
CA VAL A 26 15.63 6.79 4.06
C VAL A 26 15.80 6.00 2.76
N ARG A 27 15.38 6.56 1.62
CA ARG A 27 15.57 5.93 0.30
C ARG A 27 17.03 5.67 -0.04
N LYS A 28 17.92 6.63 0.23
CA LYS A 28 19.36 6.51 -0.07
C LYS A 28 20.04 5.43 0.77
N LEU A 29 19.62 5.28 2.03
CA LEU A 29 20.25 4.35 2.97
C LEU A 29 19.93 2.88 2.67
N LEU A 30 18.75 2.59 2.12
CA LEU A 30 18.37 1.24 1.70
C LEU A 30 19.32 0.67 0.64
N HIS A 31 19.70 1.47 -0.35
CA HIS A 31 20.55 1.02 -1.47
C HIS A 31 22.00 0.69 -1.05
N ASN A 32 22.49 1.21 0.07
CA ASN A 32 23.90 1.11 0.46
C ASN A 32 24.18 0.13 1.62
N SER A 33 23.22 -0.72 1.99
CA SER A 33 23.33 -1.53 3.22
C SER A 33 23.86 -2.96 2.98
N GLN A 34 25.09 -3.22 3.46
CA GLN A 34 25.77 -4.53 3.39
C GLN A 34 25.50 -5.47 4.58
N ASN A 35 24.85 -5.02 5.67
CA ASN A 35 24.64 -5.82 6.89
C ASN A 35 23.15 -5.89 7.27
N ARG A 36 22.56 -7.10 7.20
CA ARG A 36 21.12 -7.29 6.91
C ARG A 36 20.20 -7.68 8.09
N GLN A 37 20.68 -8.34 9.15
CA GLN A 37 19.76 -9.06 10.04
C GLN A 37 19.15 -8.25 11.20
N THR A 38 19.94 -7.48 11.96
CA THR A 38 19.44 -6.64 13.07
C THR A 38 18.67 -5.41 12.59
N LYS A 39 19.10 -4.81 11.47
CA LYS A 39 18.40 -3.70 10.81
C LYS A 39 17.00 -4.06 10.35
N TYR A 40 16.81 -5.32 9.93
CA TYR A 40 15.52 -5.80 9.46
C TYR A 40 14.46 -5.78 10.56
N LYS A 41 14.81 -6.20 11.79
CA LYS A 41 13.89 -6.15 12.94
C LYS A 41 13.45 -4.73 13.28
N ASP A 42 14.38 -3.77 13.29
CA ASP A 42 14.06 -2.36 13.55
C ASP A 42 13.13 -1.79 12.47
N ILE A 43 13.37 -2.11 11.19
CA ILE A 43 12.52 -1.68 10.07
C ILE A 43 11.11 -2.27 10.19
N VAL A 44 10.99 -3.57 10.47
CA VAL A 44 9.70 -4.23 10.66
C VAL A 44 8.93 -3.58 11.81
N ASN A 45 9.60 -3.28 12.93
CA ASN A 45 8.96 -2.58 14.04
C ASN A 45 8.48 -1.17 13.67
N ILE A 46 9.24 -0.43 12.84
CA ILE A 46 8.82 0.89 12.35
C ILE A 46 7.55 0.75 11.50
N ILE A 47 7.50 -0.22 10.59
CA ILE A 47 6.35 -0.43 9.70
C ILE A 47 5.11 -0.86 10.51
N ASN A 48 5.27 -1.82 11.42
CA ASN A 48 4.16 -2.34 12.21
C ASN A 48 3.53 -1.28 13.12
N ASN A 49 4.34 -0.36 13.65
CA ASN A 49 3.86 0.74 14.49
C ASN A 49 3.41 1.97 13.69
N ALA A 50 3.58 1.97 12.37
CA ALA A 50 3.34 3.15 11.54
C ALA A 50 1.93 3.76 11.67
N PRO A 51 0.82 2.97 11.76
CA PRO A 51 -0.50 3.55 11.97
C PRO A 51 -0.61 4.32 13.30
N SER A 52 -0.05 3.75 14.38
CA SER A 52 -0.09 4.35 15.71
C SER A 52 0.76 5.61 15.80
N GLU A 53 1.91 5.64 15.14
CA GLU A 53 2.78 6.83 15.07
C GLU A 53 2.16 7.90 14.19
N TYR A 54 1.58 7.52 13.04
CA TYR A 54 0.90 8.45 12.13
C TYR A 54 -0.23 9.21 12.83
N ALA A 55 -1.03 8.53 13.65
CA ALA A 55 -2.14 9.13 14.38
C ALA A 55 -1.72 10.22 15.38
N LYS A 56 -0.45 10.21 15.82
CA LYS A 56 0.11 11.22 16.74
C LYS A 56 0.61 12.48 16.03
N ILE A 57 0.75 12.44 14.70
CA ILE A 57 1.29 13.55 13.92
C ILE A 57 0.16 14.53 13.59
N SER A 58 0.26 15.76 14.10
CA SER A 58 -0.70 16.83 13.82
C SER A 58 -0.34 17.63 12.58
N GLU A 59 0.95 17.73 12.21
CA GLU A 59 1.38 18.55 11.09
C GLU A 59 1.28 17.81 9.75
N GLU A 60 0.51 18.37 8.80
CA GLU A 60 0.31 17.77 7.47
C GLU A 60 1.62 17.49 6.72
N TRP A 61 2.58 18.42 6.79
CA TRP A 61 3.88 18.24 6.13
C TRP A 61 4.69 17.11 6.75
N ARG A 62 4.48 16.82 8.03
CA ARG A 62 5.18 15.75 8.75
C ARG A 62 4.52 14.41 8.46
N GLN A 63 3.19 14.37 8.40
CA GLN A 63 2.42 13.22 7.91
C GLN A 63 2.89 12.80 6.52
N GLU A 64 3.04 13.77 5.61
CA GLU A 64 3.54 13.52 4.26
C GLU A 64 4.94 12.89 4.28
N ASN A 65 5.90 13.53 4.97
CA ASN A 65 7.27 13.02 5.06
C ASN A 65 7.32 11.62 5.67
N PHE A 66 6.52 11.37 6.71
CA PHE A 66 6.43 10.08 7.39
C PHE A 66 5.91 8.98 6.47
N VAL A 67 4.75 9.19 5.84
CA VAL A 67 4.13 8.18 4.95
C VAL A 67 5.01 7.92 3.72
N VAL A 68 5.63 8.96 3.17
CA VAL A 68 6.60 8.80 2.07
C VAL A 68 7.79 7.95 2.49
N ALA A 69 8.32 8.15 3.70
CA ALA A 69 9.42 7.34 4.22
C ALA A 69 9.00 5.88 4.48
N ILE A 70 7.85 5.65 5.13
CA ILE A 70 7.30 4.31 5.37
C ILE A 70 7.14 3.56 4.06
N SER A 71 6.48 4.15 3.07
CA SER A 71 6.24 3.51 1.78
C SER A 71 7.50 3.17 0.98
N VAL A 72 8.68 3.68 1.37
CA VAL A 72 9.98 3.29 0.77
C VAL A 72 10.53 2.02 1.44
N ILE A 73 10.35 1.85 2.75
CA ILE A 73 10.78 0.65 3.47
C ILE A 73 9.71 -0.44 3.50
N TYR A 74 8.47 -0.13 3.11
CA TYR A 74 7.30 -0.98 3.26
C TYR A 74 7.44 -2.38 2.66
N PHE A 75 8.19 -2.53 1.57
CA PHE A 75 8.43 -3.84 0.97
C PHE A 75 9.16 -4.84 1.89
N LEU A 76 9.81 -4.35 2.96
CA LEU A 76 10.50 -5.13 3.99
C LEU A 76 9.58 -5.54 5.15
N HIS A 77 8.29 -5.20 5.11
CA HIS A 77 7.36 -5.73 6.11
C HIS A 77 7.24 -7.26 5.96
N ASN A 78 6.93 -7.95 7.06
CA ASN A 78 6.68 -9.39 7.08
C ASN A 78 5.34 -9.74 6.41
N LYS A 79 5.34 -9.78 5.08
CA LYS A 79 4.17 -10.07 4.24
C LYS A 79 3.66 -11.49 4.38
N GLU A 80 4.44 -12.41 4.94
CA GLU A 80 4.05 -13.81 5.04
C GLU A 80 3.14 -14.06 6.24
N ASP A 81 3.49 -13.51 7.42
CA ASP A 81 2.78 -13.78 8.67
C ASP A 81 1.52 -12.91 8.83
N GLN A 82 1.47 -11.66 8.30
CA GLN A 82 0.34 -10.74 8.45
C GLN A 82 0.19 -9.79 7.24
N PRO A 83 -0.39 -10.21 6.10
CA PRO A 83 -0.39 -9.42 4.85
C PRO A 83 -1.36 -8.23 4.83
N ASP A 84 -2.42 -8.29 5.62
CA ASP A 84 -3.58 -7.39 5.52
C ASP A 84 -3.73 -6.49 6.75
N PHE A 85 -2.91 -6.66 7.79
CA PHE A 85 -3.03 -5.91 9.04
C PHE A 85 -2.93 -4.38 8.85
N LEU A 86 -2.22 -3.93 7.80
CA LEU A 86 -2.11 -2.50 7.46
C LEU A 86 -3.19 -2.02 6.49
N PHE A 87 -4.00 -2.90 5.90
CA PHE A 87 -5.02 -2.50 4.94
C PHE A 87 -5.96 -1.42 5.48
N PRO A 88 -6.47 -1.48 6.74
CA PRO A 88 -7.28 -0.40 7.28
C PRO A 88 -6.57 0.96 7.23
N TRP A 89 -5.28 1.00 7.58
CA TRP A 89 -4.48 2.21 7.50
C TRP A 89 -4.23 2.63 6.05
N LEU A 90 -3.91 1.69 5.15
CA LEU A 90 -3.69 2.00 3.73
C LEU A 90 -4.95 2.55 3.06
N PHE A 91 -6.14 2.01 3.37
CA PHE A 91 -7.42 2.53 2.90
C PHE A 91 -7.72 3.93 3.45
N HIS A 92 -7.37 4.19 4.71
CA HIS A 92 -7.42 5.55 5.26
C HIS A 92 -6.52 6.51 4.48
N LEU A 93 -5.27 6.11 4.21
CA LEU A 93 -4.32 6.94 3.44
C LEU A 93 -4.75 7.15 1.97
N LEU A 94 -5.42 6.17 1.34
CA LEU A 94 -5.95 6.30 -0.03
C LEU A 94 -7.01 7.40 -0.16
N GLN A 95 -7.70 7.71 0.92
CA GLN A 95 -8.75 8.73 0.95
C GLN A 95 -8.24 10.10 1.40
N HIS A 96 -6.96 10.20 1.79
CA HIS A 96 -6.36 11.41 2.34
C HIS A 96 -6.42 12.59 1.33
N PRO A 97 -6.64 13.85 1.78
CA PRO A 97 -6.70 15.01 0.87
C PRO A 97 -5.37 15.28 0.14
N ASN A 98 -4.24 15.03 0.79
CA ASN A 98 -2.91 15.16 0.19
C ASN A 98 -2.61 14.03 -0.83
N GLY A 99 -2.40 14.39 -2.10
CA GLY A 99 -2.11 13.45 -3.18
C GLY A 99 -0.80 12.69 -3.06
N ILE A 100 0.21 13.22 -2.37
CA ILE A 100 1.49 12.55 -2.13
C ILE A 100 1.30 11.37 -1.18
N ILE A 101 0.52 11.56 -0.11
CA ILE A 101 0.15 10.50 0.84
C ILE A 101 -0.63 9.40 0.12
N ARG A 102 -1.63 9.78 -0.71
CA ARG A 102 -2.38 8.79 -1.51
C ARG A 102 -1.46 7.99 -2.43
N HIS A 103 -0.55 8.65 -3.15
CA HIS A 103 0.37 7.96 -4.05
C HIS A 103 1.34 7.03 -3.32
N ALA A 104 1.79 7.42 -2.12
CA ALA A 104 2.55 6.55 -1.25
C ALA A 104 1.74 5.31 -0.81
N SER A 105 0.45 5.47 -0.51
CA SER A 105 -0.45 4.35 -0.21
C SER A 105 -0.63 3.40 -1.40
N VAL A 106 -0.84 3.93 -2.61
CA VAL A 106 -0.92 3.13 -3.85
C VAL A 106 0.32 2.22 -3.99
N ARG A 107 1.53 2.76 -3.75
CA ARG A 107 2.77 1.98 -3.79
C ARG A 107 2.80 0.87 -2.74
N MET A 108 2.28 1.12 -1.54
CA MET A 108 2.23 0.12 -0.47
C MET A 108 1.25 -1.01 -0.83
N PHE A 109 0.07 -0.70 -1.38
CA PHE A 109 -0.83 -1.72 -1.92
C PHE A 109 -0.18 -2.58 -3.01
N SER A 110 0.58 -1.99 -3.94
CA SER A 110 1.32 -2.77 -4.94
C SER A 110 2.33 -3.73 -4.33
N CYS A 111 2.90 -3.40 -3.17
CA CYS A 111 3.81 -4.30 -2.46
C CYS A 111 3.10 -5.55 -1.91
N GLU A 112 1.81 -5.47 -1.62
CA GLU A 112 0.99 -6.55 -1.07
C GLU A 112 0.38 -7.43 -2.16
N LEU A 113 -0.06 -6.82 -3.26
CA LEU A 113 -0.70 -7.51 -4.38
C LEU A 113 0.21 -8.56 -5.02
N GLY A 114 1.51 -8.25 -5.16
CA GLY A 114 2.48 -9.18 -5.76
C GLY A 114 2.46 -10.55 -5.07
N PRO A 115 2.79 -10.64 -3.76
CA PRO A 115 2.73 -11.87 -2.98
C PRO A 115 1.33 -12.49 -2.88
N LEU A 116 0.29 -11.68 -2.71
CA LEU A 116 -1.08 -12.19 -2.57
C LEU A 116 -1.59 -12.90 -3.83
N THR A 117 -1.11 -12.52 -5.01
CA THR A 117 -1.63 -13.04 -6.29
C THR A 117 -0.74 -14.11 -6.94
N VAL A 118 0.37 -14.51 -6.30
CA VAL A 118 1.34 -15.40 -6.96
C VAL A 118 0.72 -16.73 -7.37
N TYR A 119 -0.11 -17.34 -6.50
CA TYR A 119 -0.76 -18.62 -6.81
C TYR A 119 -1.73 -18.53 -8.01
N ILE A 120 -2.29 -17.35 -8.27
CA ILE A 120 -3.15 -17.11 -9.43
C ILE A 120 -2.31 -17.00 -10.70
N ARG A 121 -1.18 -16.26 -10.62
CA ARG A 121 -0.28 -16.00 -11.76
C ARG A 121 0.59 -17.21 -12.12
N CYS A 122 0.90 -18.06 -11.13
CA CYS A 122 1.77 -19.23 -11.26
C CYS A 122 1.09 -20.49 -10.67
N PRO A 123 -0.01 -20.99 -11.29
CA PRO A 123 -0.80 -22.08 -10.73
C PRO A 123 -0.07 -23.44 -10.69
N GLU A 124 1.02 -23.58 -11.43
CA GLU A 124 1.84 -24.80 -11.48
C GLU A 124 2.74 -24.99 -10.24
N HIS A 125 2.91 -23.96 -9.42
CA HIS A 125 3.72 -24.01 -8.21
C HIS A 125 2.90 -24.50 -7.02
N LYS A 126 3.50 -25.34 -6.16
CA LYS A 126 2.79 -26.07 -5.10
C LYS A 126 2.59 -25.19 -3.86
N LYS A 127 1.60 -25.56 -3.04
CA LYS A 127 1.39 -24.99 -1.70
C LYS A 127 2.71 -25.06 -0.91
N GLY A 128 3.22 -23.92 -0.45
CA GLY A 128 4.49 -23.78 0.27
C GLY A 128 5.61 -23.10 -0.51
N ASP A 129 5.52 -23.02 -1.84
CA ASP A 129 6.56 -22.38 -2.68
C ASP A 129 6.57 -20.85 -2.54
N PHE A 130 5.49 -20.25 -2.04
CA PHE A 130 5.31 -18.80 -1.88
C PHE A 130 5.03 -18.36 -0.45
N GLY A 131 5.53 -19.13 0.52
CA GLY A 131 5.45 -18.81 1.95
C GLY A 131 4.41 -19.64 2.71
N LYS A 132 4.15 -19.26 3.96
CA LYS A 132 3.33 -20.03 4.92
C LYS A 132 1.82 -19.99 4.67
N ARG A 133 1.34 -19.10 3.80
CA ARG A 133 -0.09 -18.82 3.60
C ARG A 133 -0.76 -19.85 2.71
N THR A 134 -2.00 -20.21 3.03
CA THR A 134 -2.80 -21.06 2.15
C THR A 134 -3.49 -20.24 1.04
N THR A 135 -3.83 -20.90 -0.07
CA THR A 135 -4.58 -20.27 -1.17
C THR A 135 -5.91 -19.69 -0.68
N GLU A 136 -6.60 -20.40 0.23
CA GLU A 136 -7.89 -19.98 0.77
C GLU A 136 -7.77 -18.70 1.62
N GLN A 137 -6.68 -18.56 2.38
CA GLN A 137 -6.40 -17.33 3.12
C GLN A 137 -6.12 -16.15 2.18
N ALA A 138 -5.34 -16.38 1.11
CA ALA A 138 -5.07 -15.36 0.11
C ALA A 138 -6.35 -14.93 -0.63
N ASP A 139 -7.20 -15.89 -1.03
CA ASP A 139 -8.52 -15.62 -1.63
C ASP A 139 -9.41 -14.77 -0.71
N THR A 140 -9.44 -15.08 0.58
CA THR A 140 -10.23 -14.32 1.57
C THR A 140 -9.79 -12.86 1.61
N ILE A 141 -8.48 -12.60 1.63
CA ILE A 141 -7.91 -11.25 1.65
C ILE A 141 -8.19 -10.53 0.32
N LEU A 142 -8.00 -11.20 -0.82
CA LEU A 142 -8.25 -10.62 -2.14
C LEU A 142 -9.73 -10.28 -2.33
N HIS A 143 -10.64 -11.12 -1.84
CA HIS A 143 -12.07 -10.85 -1.87
C HIS A 143 -12.43 -9.64 -0.99
N PHE A 144 -11.90 -9.56 0.23
CA PHE A 144 -12.07 -8.37 1.09
C PHE A 144 -11.53 -7.11 0.42
N LEU A 145 -10.33 -7.18 -0.18
CA LEU A 145 -9.71 -6.07 -0.90
C LEU A 145 -10.60 -5.62 -2.07
N PHE A 146 -11.14 -6.57 -2.85
CA PHE A 146 -12.06 -6.30 -3.95
C PHE A 146 -13.30 -5.54 -3.49
N ILE A 147 -14.01 -6.05 -2.48
CA ILE A 147 -15.22 -5.42 -1.92
C ILE A 147 -14.93 -3.97 -1.47
N ASN A 148 -13.83 -3.76 -0.74
CA ASN A 148 -13.51 -2.43 -0.23
C ASN A 148 -13.12 -1.46 -1.36
N LEU A 149 -12.39 -1.93 -2.37
CA LEU A 149 -12.03 -1.09 -3.52
C LEU A 149 -13.27 -0.73 -4.33
N THR A 150 -14.15 -1.69 -4.64
CA THR A 150 -15.38 -1.40 -5.41
C THR A 150 -16.31 -0.45 -4.65
N SER A 151 -16.51 -0.68 -3.35
CA SER A 151 -17.29 0.23 -2.49
C SER A 151 -16.70 1.65 -2.48
N LEU A 152 -15.38 1.80 -2.33
CA LEU A 152 -14.73 3.11 -2.40
C LEU A 152 -14.86 3.76 -3.77
N LEU A 153 -14.78 2.98 -4.86
CA LEU A 153 -14.99 3.51 -6.21
C LEU A 153 -16.41 4.05 -6.38
N GLU A 154 -17.42 3.34 -5.88
CA GLU A 154 -18.82 3.79 -5.90
C GLU A 154 -19.01 5.08 -5.10
N ILE A 155 -18.52 5.12 -3.86
CA ILE A 155 -18.64 6.29 -2.97
C ILE A 155 -17.94 7.52 -3.56
N LEU A 156 -16.75 7.33 -4.13
CA LEU A 156 -15.91 8.43 -4.65
C LEU A 156 -16.28 8.82 -6.09
N TRP A 157 -17.18 8.07 -6.73
CA TRP A 157 -17.62 8.36 -8.08
C TRP A 157 -18.30 9.72 -8.15
N GLN A 158 -18.07 10.43 -9.26
CA GLN A 158 -18.70 11.71 -9.54
C GLN A 158 -19.10 11.76 -11.01
N PRO A 159 -20.25 12.39 -11.37
CA PRO A 159 -20.71 12.46 -12.76
C PRO A 159 -19.68 13.03 -13.73
N LYS A 160 -18.81 13.94 -13.27
CA LYS A 160 -17.74 14.52 -14.08
C LYS A 160 -16.76 13.48 -14.65
N TYR A 161 -16.61 12.32 -14.01
CA TYR A 161 -15.74 11.23 -14.46
C TYR A 161 -16.32 10.44 -15.64
N LYS A 162 -17.63 10.54 -15.92
CA LYS A 162 -18.30 9.89 -17.06
C LYS A 162 -17.86 10.46 -18.42
N SER A 163 -17.24 11.65 -18.44
CA SER A 163 -16.81 12.31 -19.67
C SER A 163 -15.78 11.47 -20.46
N LYS A 164 -15.86 11.49 -21.80
CA LYS A 164 -14.87 10.88 -22.71
C LYS A 164 -13.43 11.33 -22.42
N LYS A 165 -13.26 12.51 -21.82
CA LYS A 165 -11.95 13.06 -21.38
C LYS A 165 -11.23 12.14 -20.38
N TYR A 166 -11.97 11.40 -19.56
CA TYR A 166 -11.42 10.59 -18.46
C TYR A 166 -11.44 9.09 -18.74
N LYS A 167 -11.42 8.69 -20.02
CA LYS A 167 -11.44 7.28 -20.46
C LYS A 167 -10.33 6.42 -19.83
N TYR A 168 -9.17 7.01 -19.53
CA TYR A 168 -8.04 6.30 -18.93
C TYR A 168 -7.68 6.90 -17.57
N ILE A 169 -7.24 6.05 -16.64
CA ILE A 169 -6.87 6.45 -15.28
C ILE A 169 -5.86 7.60 -15.28
N LYS A 170 -4.88 7.58 -16.20
CA LYS A 170 -3.88 8.65 -16.33
C LYS A 170 -4.48 10.04 -16.53
N PHE A 171 -5.63 10.13 -17.19
CA PHE A 171 -6.32 11.39 -17.49
C PHE A 171 -7.25 11.87 -16.38
N LEU A 172 -7.58 11.02 -15.40
CA LEU A 172 -8.35 11.47 -14.23
C LEU A 172 -7.61 12.60 -13.50
N PRO A 173 -8.34 13.58 -12.92
CA PRO A 173 -7.73 14.57 -12.06
C PRO A 173 -7.16 13.91 -10.81
N THR A 174 -6.19 14.55 -10.17
CA THR A 174 -5.62 14.08 -8.91
C THR A 174 -6.67 14.08 -7.82
N SER A 175 -7.16 12.90 -7.45
CA SER A 175 -8.24 12.72 -6.47
C SER A 175 -8.11 11.37 -5.74
N PRO A 176 -8.85 11.18 -4.64
CA PRO A 176 -9.04 9.85 -4.04
C PRO A 176 -9.53 8.82 -5.06
N TYR A 177 -10.55 9.16 -5.86
CA TYR A 177 -11.10 8.29 -6.90
C TYR A 177 -10.01 7.76 -7.86
N LYS A 178 -9.14 8.64 -8.37
CA LYS A 178 -8.01 8.23 -9.21
C LYS A 178 -7.06 7.27 -8.49
N SER A 179 -6.81 7.50 -7.21
CA SER A 179 -5.86 6.70 -6.42
C SER A 179 -6.41 5.30 -6.17
N VAL A 180 -7.70 5.19 -5.84
CA VAL A 180 -8.40 3.90 -5.71
C VAL A 180 -8.44 3.17 -7.06
N GLN A 181 -8.76 3.86 -8.16
CA GLN A 181 -8.70 3.31 -9.52
C GLN A 181 -7.32 2.73 -9.86
N MET A 182 -6.22 3.38 -9.45
CA MET A 182 -4.86 2.87 -9.67
C MET A 182 -4.62 1.54 -8.93
N VAL A 183 -5.06 1.43 -7.67
CA VAL A 183 -4.95 0.17 -6.91
C VAL A 183 -5.83 -0.91 -7.53
N PHE A 184 -7.07 -0.57 -7.87
CA PHE A 184 -8.02 -1.50 -8.48
C PHE A 184 -7.53 -2.03 -9.83
N ALA A 185 -6.99 -1.17 -10.70
CA ALA A 185 -6.42 -1.61 -11.97
C ALA A 185 -5.22 -2.57 -11.77
N HIS A 186 -4.36 -2.30 -10.78
CA HIS A 186 -3.23 -3.18 -10.49
C HIS A 186 -3.70 -4.52 -9.87
N PHE A 187 -4.76 -4.51 -9.06
CA PHE A 187 -5.42 -5.71 -8.57
C PHE A 187 -5.98 -6.55 -9.73
N GLN A 188 -6.72 -5.94 -10.66
CA GLN A 188 -7.26 -6.61 -11.85
C GLN A 188 -6.15 -7.20 -12.73
N GLU A 189 -5.08 -6.45 -12.97
CA GLU A 189 -3.91 -6.91 -13.73
C GLU A 189 -3.23 -8.11 -13.06
N SER A 190 -3.10 -8.07 -11.72
CA SER A 190 -2.40 -9.12 -10.97
C SER A 190 -3.23 -10.41 -10.82
N CYS A 191 -4.55 -10.29 -10.69
CA CYS A 191 -5.46 -11.44 -10.56
C CYS A 191 -5.89 -12.02 -11.92
N GLY A 192 -5.93 -11.20 -12.96
CA GLY A 192 -6.42 -11.59 -14.28
C GLY A 192 -7.95 -11.62 -14.38
N GLN A 193 -8.47 -11.45 -15.60
CA GLN A 193 -9.91 -11.23 -15.85
C GLN A 193 -10.80 -12.33 -15.29
N LYS A 194 -10.44 -13.60 -15.50
CA LYS A 194 -11.22 -14.75 -15.02
C LYS A 194 -11.47 -14.70 -13.51
N TYR A 195 -10.43 -14.38 -12.73
CA TYR A 195 -10.56 -14.28 -11.28
C TYR A 195 -11.48 -13.13 -10.86
N ILE A 196 -11.43 -12.01 -11.59
CA ILE A 196 -12.30 -10.86 -11.36
C ILE A 196 -13.76 -11.22 -11.66
N ASP A 197 -14.02 -11.89 -12.78
CA ASP A 197 -15.36 -12.35 -13.15
C ASP A 197 -15.95 -13.27 -12.07
N ASP A 198 -15.13 -14.20 -11.54
CA ASP A 198 -15.52 -15.11 -10.45
C ASP A 198 -15.83 -14.36 -9.14
N LEU A 199 -15.15 -13.23 -8.87
CA LEU A 199 -15.44 -12.38 -7.71
C LEU A 199 -16.73 -11.56 -7.92
N GLU A 200 -16.95 -11.01 -9.10
CA GLU A 200 -18.16 -10.25 -9.43
C GLU A 200 -19.42 -11.11 -9.28
N GLN A 201 -19.38 -12.37 -9.74
CA GLN A 201 -20.47 -13.33 -9.59
C GLN A 201 -20.81 -13.64 -8.11
N LYS A 202 -19.83 -13.55 -7.21
CA LYS A 202 -20.05 -13.78 -5.77
C LYS A 202 -20.72 -12.59 -5.06
N ILE A 203 -20.65 -11.39 -5.66
CA ILE A 203 -21.21 -10.16 -5.08
C ILE A 203 -22.55 -9.79 -5.71
N ALA A 204 -22.79 -10.19 -6.97
CA ALA A 204 -24.08 -9.94 -7.62
C ALA A 204 -25.21 -10.64 -6.84
N PRO A 205 -26.20 -9.89 -6.31
CA PRO A 205 -27.42 -10.51 -5.82
C PRO A 205 -28.17 -11.06 -7.05
N TYR A 206 -28.70 -12.28 -6.91
CA TYR A 206 -29.72 -12.80 -7.83
C TYR A 206 -30.86 -11.81 -8.02
#